data_AF-A0A7X3HF98-F1
#
_entry.id   AF-A0A7X3HF98-F1
#
_cell.length_a   1.000
_cell.length_b   1.000
_cell.length_c   1.000
_cell.angle_alpha   90.00
_cell.angle_beta   90.00
_cell.angle_gamma   90.00
#
_symmetry.space_group_name_H-M   'P 1'
#
loop_
_entity.id
_entity.type
_entity.pdbx_description
1 polymer ?
#
loop_
_entity_poly.entity_id
_entity_poly.type
_entity_poly.pdbx_seq_one_letter_code
_entity_poly.pdbx_strand_id
1 'polypeptide(L)'
;KLLAEGKTPSYMCKYCLLCIAETLVRMANAALEQHRGVSVVFAGGVMSSELIRAYVTKRIPGAHFVPGKFASDNAIGVSILAARESHVWPTSSM
;
A
#
# COMPACT_ATOMS: atom_id res chain seq x y z
N LYS A 1 -14.94 21.76 -1.58
CA LYS A 1 -14.21 22.95 -2.08
C LYS A 1 -13.97 22.88 -3.59
N LEU A 2 -13.16 21.95 -4.11
CA LEU A 2 -12.87 21.83 -5.56
C LEU A 2 -14.11 21.65 -6.46
N LEU A 3 -15.12 20.92 -5.98
CA LEU A 3 -16.40 20.75 -6.69
C LEU A 3 -17.17 22.08 -6.84
N ALA A 4 -17.20 22.88 -5.77
CA ALA A 4 -17.84 24.21 -5.78
C ALA A 4 -17.06 25.23 -6.62
N GLU A 5 -15.74 25.03 -6.77
CA GLU A 5 -14.87 25.83 -7.64
C GLU A 5 -14.95 25.42 -9.13
N GLY A 6 -15.84 24.49 -9.50
CA GLY A 6 -16.06 24.09 -10.89
C GLY A 6 -14.91 23.31 -11.53
N LYS A 7 -14.04 22.66 -10.73
CA LYS A 7 -12.97 21.81 -11.28
C LYS A 7 -13.54 20.60 -12.00
N THR A 8 -12.83 20.12 -13.03
CA THR A 8 -13.25 18.95 -13.78
C THR A 8 -13.26 17.69 -12.91
N PRO A 9 -14.15 16.71 -13.18
CA PRO A 9 -14.16 15.45 -12.45
C PRO A 9 -12.81 14.73 -12.45
N SER A 10 -12.12 14.69 -13.60
CA SER A 10 -10.80 14.04 -13.73
C SER A 10 -9.74 14.69 -12.84
N TYR A 11 -9.75 16.03 -12.73
CA TYR A 11 -8.86 16.74 -11.83
C TYR A 11 -9.13 16.39 -10.37
N MET A 12 -10.41 16.41 -9.98
CA MET A 12 -10.81 16.10 -8.60
C MET A 12 -10.46 14.66 -8.22
N CYS A 13 -10.74 13.69 -9.09
CA CYS A 13 -10.37 12.29 -8.86
C CYS A 13 -8.86 12.11 -8.69
N LYS A 14 -8.06 12.72 -9.57
CA LYS A 14 -6.59 12.70 -9.45
C LYS A 14 -6.14 13.35 -8.15
N TYR A 15 -6.72 14.49 -7.78
CA TYR A 15 -6.40 15.19 -6.54
C TYR A 15 -6.67 14.31 -5.31
N CYS A 16 -7.83 13.66 -5.23
CA CYS A 16 -8.17 12.74 -4.14
C CYS A 16 -7.16 11.59 -4.01
N LEU A 17 -6.78 10.95 -5.12
CA LEU A 17 -5.79 9.86 -5.12
C LEU A 17 -4.41 10.36 -4.70
N LEU A 18 -4.01 11.57 -5.10
CA LEU A 18 -2.75 12.18 -4.67
C LEU A 18 -2.75 12.53 -3.18
N CYS A 19 -3.88 12.97 -2.61
CA CYS A 19 -3.99 13.17 -1.16
C CYS A 19 -3.80 11.87 -0.39
N ILE A 20 -4.39 10.77 -0.86
CA ILE A 20 -4.17 9.43 -0.29
C ILE A 20 -2.69 9.05 -0.39
N ALA A 21 -2.09 9.19 -1.58
CA ALA A 21 -0.68 8.85 -1.79
C ALA A 21 0.28 9.65 -0.90
N GLU A 22 0.07 10.96 -0.75
CA GLU A 22 0.86 11.81 0.13
C GLU A 22 0.70 11.42 1.60
N THR A 23 -0.52 11.06 2.02
CA THR A 23 -0.78 10.58 3.38
C THR A 23 0.00 9.29 3.65
N LEU A 24 0.02 8.35 2.70
CA LEU A 24 0.78 7.10 2.79
C LEU A 24 2.28 7.33 2.90
N VAL A 25 2.85 8.27 2.12
CA VAL A 25 4.27 8.65 2.20
C VAL A 25 4.60 9.15 3.61
N ARG A 26 3.77 10.04 4.18
CA ARG A 26 3.99 10.56 5.53
C ARG A 26 3.91 9.48 6.60
N MET A 27 2.91 8.60 6.51
CA MET A 27 2.76 7.48 7.44
C MET A 27 3.95 6.51 7.36
N ALA A 28 4.40 6.16 6.15
CA ALA A 28 5.52 5.27 5.96
C ALA A 28 6.84 5.86 6.49
N ASN A 29 7.11 7.14 6.23
CA ASN A 29 8.28 7.82 6.77
C ASN A 29 8.25 7.87 8.30
N ALA A 30 7.12 8.23 8.90
CA ALA A 30 6.97 8.23 10.35
C ALA A 30 7.21 6.84 10.97
N ALA A 31 6.69 5.78 10.33
CA ALA A 31 6.93 4.41 10.77
C ALA A 31 8.40 4.00 10.64
N LEU A 32 9.07 4.38 9.55
CA LEU A 32 10.49 4.09 9.32
C LEU A 32 11.44 4.88 10.24
N GLU A 33 11.04 6.07 10.66
CA GLU A 33 11.75 6.84 11.69
C GLU A 33 11.72 6.11 13.04
N GLN A 34 10.56 5.53 13.41
CA GLN A 34 10.37 4.78 14.66
C GLN A 34 10.97 3.36 14.59
N HIS A 35 10.95 2.74 13.41
CA HIS A 35 11.36 1.35 13.18
C HIS A 35 12.34 1.28 12.01
N ARG A 36 13.62 1.53 12.28
CA ARG A 36 14.66 1.51 11.23
C ARG A 36 14.92 0.09 10.74
N GLY A 37 15.15 -0.06 9.44
CA GLY A 37 15.60 -1.31 8.81
C GLY A 37 14.50 -2.30 8.45
N VAL A 38 13.22 -1.94 8.60
CA VAL A 38 12.10 -2.78 8.16
C VAL A 38 11.60 -2.38 6.78
N SER A 39 11.14 -3.34 5.99
CA SER A 39 10.46 -3.08 4.71
C SER A 39 9.03 -2.61 4.94
N VAL A 40 8.55 -1.70 4.09
CA VAL A 40 7.15 -1.27 4.08
C VAL A 40 6.40 -1.97 2.94
N VAL A 41 5.32 -2.67 3.29
CA VAL A 41 4.46 -3.36 2.33
C VAL A 41 3.11 -2.66 2.27
N PHE A 42 2.72 -2.22 1.07
CA PHE A 42 1.42 -1.63 0.76
C PHE A 42 0.51 -2.70 0.15
N ALA A 43 -0.57 -3.03 0.87
CA ALA A 43 -1.59 -4.01 0.50
C ALA A 43 -3.01 -3.43 0.66
N GLY A 44 -4.01 -4.06 0.05
CA GLY A 44 -5.40 -3.59 0.02
C GLY A 44 -5.84 -3.15 -1.38
N GLY A 45 -7.14 -3.22 -1.65
CA GLY A 45 -7.69 -2.90 -2.98
C GLY A 45 -7.33 -1.50 -3.49
N VAL A 46 -7.25 -0.51 -2.59
CA VAL A 46 -6.83 0.87 -2.93
C VAL A 46 -5.36 0.91 -3.38
N MET A 47 -4.49 0.05 -2.83
CA MET A 47 -3.06 -0.02 -3.20
C MET A 47 -2.83 -0.65 -4.59
N SER A 48 -3.88 -1.16 -5.24
CA SER A 48 -3.86 -1.57 -6.64
C SER A 48 -3.82 -0.38 -7.61
N SER A 49 -4.03 0.86 -7.14
CA SER A 49 -3.92 2.06 -7.99
C SER A 49 -2.48 2.30 -8.46
N GLU A 50 -2.26 2.26 -9.78
CA GLU A 50 -0.94 2.59 -10.38
C GLU A 50 -0.49 4.01 -10.08
N LEU A 51 -1.43 4.96 -10.00
CA LEU A 51 -1.12 6.35 -9.69
C LEU A 51 -0.55 6.48 -8.27
N ILE A 52 -1.15 5.80 -7.29
CA ILE A 52 -0.66 5.76 -5.91
C ILE A 52 0.70 5.07 -5.87
N ARG A 53 0.81 3.88 -6.49
CA ARG A 53 2.06 3.11 -6.56
C ARG A 53 3.22 3.93 -7.11
N ALA A 54 3.04 4.53 -8.28
CA ALA A 54 4.06 5.36 -8.91
C ALA A 54 4.44 6.59 -8.07
N TYR A 55 3.48 7.18 -7.35
CA TYR A 55 3.73 8.33 -6.48
C TYR A 55 4.57 7.95 -5.25
N VAL A 56 4.20 6.85 -4.59
CA VAL A 56 4.82 6.38 -3.33
C VAL A 56 6.18 5.77 -3.59
N THR A 57 6.35 4.91 -4.59
CA THR A 57 7.63 4.24 -4.89
C THR A 57 8.75 5.24 -5.22
N LYS A 58 8.41 6.41 -5.79
CA LYS A 58 9.39 7.49 -6.03
C LYS A 58 9.85 8.21 -4.76
N ARG A 59 9.14 8.06 -3.65
CA ARG A 59 9.33 8.84 -2.42
C ARG A 59 9.71 7.99 -1.21
N ILE A 60 9.38 6.71 -1.22
CA ILE A 60 9.70 5.75 -0.17
C ILE A 60 10.61 4.66 -0.77
N PRO A 61 11.94 4.77 -0.57
CA PRO A 61 12.86 3.72 -0.95
C PRO A 61 12.49 2.38 -0.28
N GLY A 62 12.48 1.30 -1.04
CA GLY A 62 12.09 -0.02 -0.52
C GLY A 62 10.58 -0.19 -0.28
N ALA A 63 9.73 0.68 -0.83
CA ALA A 63 8.29 0.45 -0.84
C ALA A 63 7.91 -0.75 -1.71
N HIS A 64 7.34 -1.79 -1.09
CA HIS A 64 6.81 -2.95 -1.79
C HIS A 64 5.30 -2.83 -1.94
N PHE A 65 4.80 -3.10 -3.13
CA PHE A 65 3.35 -3.13 -3.38
C PHE A 65 2.91 -4.52 -3.78
N VAL A 66 1.92 -5.04 -3.08
CA VAL A 66 1.36 -6.37 -3.36
C VAL A 66 0.79 -6.39 -4.79
N PRO A 67 1.02 -7.48 -5.58
CA PRO A 67 0.39 -7.66 -6.87
C PRO A 67 -1.14 -7.61 -6.76
N GLY A 68 -1.84 -7.03 -7.74
CA GLY A 68 -3.29 -6.78 -7.66
C GLY A 68 -4.12 -8.02 -7.30
N LYS A 69 -3.75 -9.20 -7.82
CA LYS A 69 -4.42 -10.48 -7.52
C LYS A 69 -4.37 -10.91 -6.05
N PHE A 70 -3.43 -10.35 -5.27
CA PHE A 70 -3.24 -10.63 -3.85
C PHE A 70 -3.55 -9.42 -2.96
N ALA A 71 -3.71 -8.23 -3.56
CA ALA A 71 -3.89 -6.99 -2.81
C ALA A 71 -5.35 -6.79 -2.37
N SER A 72 -6.33 -7.21 -3.17
CA SER A 72 -7.75 -7.20 -2.80
C SER A 72 -8.07 -8.29 -1.79
N ASP A 73 -9.20 -8.16 -1.08
CA ASP A 73 -9.63 -9.12 -0.06
C ASP A 73 -9.65 -10.55 -0.59
N ASN A 74 -8.87 -11.41 0.04
CA ASN A 74 -8.78 -12.83 -0.28
C ASN A 74 -8.24 -13.63 0.92
N ALA A 75 -8.28 -14.96 0.83
CA ALA A 75 -7.92 -15.86 1.93
C ALA A 75 -6.40 -16.14 2.06
N ILE A 76 -5.54 -15.68 1.14
CA ILE A 76 -4.13 -16.09 1.10
C ILE A 76 -3.34 -15.59 2.31
N GLY A 77 -3.57 -14.35 2.75
CA GLY A 77 -2.88 -13.79 3.90
C GLY A 77 -3.24 -14.56 5.17
N VAL A 78 -4.54 -14.83 5.36
CA VAL A 78 -5.05 -15.60 6.50
C VAL A 78 -4.56 -17.04 6.47
N SER A 79 -4.54 -17.71 5.31
CA SER A 79 -4.07 -19.10 5.23
C SER A 79 -2.58 -19.22 5.56
N ILE A 80 -1.74 -18.29 5.09
CA ILE A 80 -0.31 -18.25 5.42
C ILE A 80 -0.12 -17.97 6.91
N LEU A 81 -0.83 -16.99 7.46
CA LEU A 81 -0.75 -16.66 8.89
C LEU A 81 -1.19 -17.85 9.75
N ALA A 82 -2.32 -18.47 9.44
CA ALA A 82 -2.82 -19.64 10.19
C ALA A 82 -1.86 -20.83 10.11
N ALA A 83 -1.26 -21.08 8.94
CA ALA A 83 -0.26 -22.14 8.78
C ALA A 83 1.02 -21.86 9.58
N ARG A 84 1.45 -20.59 9.65
CA ARG A 84 2.60 -20.16 10.47
C ARG A 84 2.33 -20.32 11.95
N GLU A 85 1.18 -19.85 12.43
CA GLU A 85 0.77 -19.97 13.84
C GLU A 85 0.59 -21.45 14.25
N SER A 86 0.07 -22.28 13.35
CA SER A 86 -0.09 -23.73 13.58
C SER A 86 1.19 -24.54 13.37
N HIS A 87 2.33 -23.90 13.07
CA HIS A 87 3.62 -24.56 12.82
C HIS A 87 3.60 -25.60 11.67
N VAL A 88 2.63 -25.50 10.76
CA VAL A 88 2.50 -26.37 9.58
C VAL A 88 3.00 -25.70 8.29
N TRP A 89 3.37 -24.42 8.38
CA TRP A 89 4.00 -23.72 7.26
C TRP A 89 5.35 -24.37 6.95
N PRO A 90 5.62 -24.78 5.69
CA PRO A 90 6.91 -25.35 5.33
C PRO A 90 8.00 -24.31 5.61
N THR A 91 8.84 -24.56 6.62
CA THR A 91 9.97 -23.71 7.01
C THR A 91 11.14 -23.79 6.02
N SER A 92 10.90 -24.22 4.78
CA SER A 92 11.94 -24.24 3.76
C SER A 92 12.21 -22.81 3.30
N SER A 93 13.18 -22.19 3.98
CA SER A 93 13.95 -21.09 3.42
C SER A 93 14.61 -21.63 2.14
N MET A 94 14.08 -21.25 0.99
CA MET A 94 14.82 -21.27 -0.27
C MET A 94 15.15 -19.83 -0.61
#